data_AF-A0A4R6YKV2-F1
#
_entry.id   AF-A0A4R6YKV2-F1
#
_cell.length_a   1.000
_cell.length_b   1.000
_cell.length_c   1.000
_cell.angle_alpha   90.00
_cell.angle_beta   90.00
_cell.angle_gamma   90.00
#
_symmetry.space_group_name_H-M   'P 1'
#
loop_
_entity.id
_entity.type
_entity.pdbx_description
1 polymer ?
#
loop_
_entity_poly.entity_id
_entity_poly.type
_entity_poly.pdbx_seq_one_letter_code
_entity_poly.pdbx_strand_id
1 'polypeptide(L)' 'MEAALAGVGIVYLFEDGLRPHLDSGALQALLEDGWQPFSGPFLYYPGRRRLPAPSRAFVDFVKAQVPG' A
#
# COMPACT_ATOMS: atom_id res chain seq x y z
N MET A 1 11.93 9.25 -7.22
CA MET A 1 10.96 9.22 -8.33
C MET A 1 11.47 10.02 -9.52
N GLU A 2 11.82 11.30 -9.35
CA GLU A 2 12.41 12.16 -10.41
C GLU A 2 13.51 11.51 -11.25
N ALA A 3 14.49 10.87 -10.62
CA ALA A 3 15.58 10.19 -11.34
C ALA A 3 15.10 9.06 -12.27
N ALA A 4 14.06 8.30 -11.87
CA ALA A 4 13.50 7.25 -12.70
C ALA A 4 12.67 7.84 -13.86
N LEU A 5 11.90 8.91 -13.61
CA LEU A 5 11.17 9.64 -14.65
C LEU A 5 12.10 10.33 -15.66
N ALA A 6 13.28 10.76 -15.21
CA ALA A 6 14.35 11.28 -16.08
C ALA A 6 15.16 10.18 -16.80
N GLY A 7 14.82 8.90 -16.62
CA GLY A 7 15.49 7.77 -17.29
C GLY A 7 16.89 7.44 -16.77
N VAL A 8 17.27 7.96 -15.59
CA VAL A 8 18.61 7.77 -15.01
C VAL A 8 18.64 6.83 -13.80
N GLY A 9 17.56 6.07 -13.57
CA GLY A 9 17.52 5.10 -12.47
C GLY A 9 16.25 4.26 -12.40
N ILE A 10 16.18 3.44 -11.35
CA ILE A 10 15.05 2.56 -11.03
C ILE A 10 14.42 3.07 -9.73
N VAL A 11 13.11 2.89 -9.58
CA VAL A 11 12.36 3.24 -8.36
C VAL A 11 11.54 2.05 -7.88
N TYR A 12 11.48 1.86 -6.56
CA TYR A 12 10.65 0.86 -5.90
C TYR A 12 9.82 1.56 -4.82
N LEU A 13 8.50 1.65 -5.03
CA LEU A 13 7.55 2.39 -4.21
C LEU A 13 6.19 1.68 -4.26
N PHE A 14 5.22 2.16 -3.47
CA PHE A 14 3.83 1.68 -3.54
C PHE A 14 3.22 1.92 -4.91
N GLU A 15 2.42 0.95 -5.35
CA GLU A 15 1.82 0.91 -6.68
C GLU A 15 0.97 2.14 -6.97
N ASP A 16 0.21 2.66 -6.00
CA ASP A 16 -0.61 3.87 -6.16
C ASP A 16 0.18 5.09 -6.65
N GLY A 17 1.43 5.23 -6.19
CA GLY A 17 2.31 6.32 -6.62
C GLY A 17 2.91 6.11 -8.00
N LEU A 18 2.96 4.87 -8.48
CA LEU A 18 3.56 4.49 -9.77
C LEU A 18 2.50 4.33 -10.87
N ARG A 19 1.27 3.96 -10.52
CA ARG A 19 0.17 3.64 -11.44
C ARG A 19 -0.03 4.71 -12.52
N PRO A 20 -0.10 6.01 -12.22
CA PRO A 20 -0.30 7.03 -13.26
C PRO A 20 0.87 7.10 -14.26
N HIS A 21 2.08 6.77 -13.82
CA HIS A 21 3.29 6.79 -14.64
C HIS A 21 3.46 5.51 -15.47
N LEU A 22 3.00 4.37 -14.94
CA LEU A 22 2.92 3.11 -15.68
C LEU A 22 1.84 3.21 -16.77
N ASP A 23 0.65 3.72 -16.43
CA ASP A 23 -0.47 3.86 -17.36
C ASP A 23 -0.16 4.83 -18.51
N SER A 24 0.62 5.89 -18.24
CA SER A 24 1.08 6.84 -19.26
C SER A 24 2.30 6.38 -20.05
N GLY A 25 2.94 5.26 -19.67
CA GLY A 25 4.17 4.76 -20.28
C GLY A 25 5.43 5.56 -19.91
N ALA A 26 5.34 6.50 -18.98
CA ALA A 26 6.49 7.23 -18.45
C ALA A 26 7.42 6.34 -17.60
N LEU A 27 6.89 5.26 -17.04
CA LEU A 27 7.64 4.19 -16.38
C LEU A 27 7.28 2.84 -16.99
N GLN A 28 8.20 1.89 -16.88
CA GLN A 28 8.00 0.50 -17.28
C GLN A 28 8.22 -0.42 -16.07
N ALA A 29 7.35 -1.39 -15.87
CA ALA A 29 7.50 -2.42 -14.84
C ALA A 29 8.71 -3.33 -15.17
N LEU A 30 9.50 -3.65 -14.15
CA LEU A 30 10.68 -4.52 -14.26
C LEU A 30 10.61 -5.60 -13.17
N LEU A 31 11.08 -6.81 -13.51
CA LEU A 31 11.20 -7.94 -12.59
C LEU A 31 9.89 -8.30 -11.85
N GLU A 32 8.76 -8.26 -12.55
CA GLU A 32 7.42 -8.48 -11.97
C GLU A 32 7.31 -9.80 -11.19
N ASP A 33 8.00 -10.86 -11.64
CA ASP A 33 8.05 -12.15 -10.95
C ASP A 33 8.70 -12.09 -9.55
N GLY A 34 9.49 -11.05 -9.27
CA GLY A 34 10.18 -10.84 -8.01
C GLY A 34 9.44 -9.90 -7.05
N TRP A 35 8.26 -9.40 -7.42
CA TRP A 35 7.55 -8.43 -6.61
C TRP A 35 6.97 -9.08 -5.35
N GLN A 36 7.28 -8.48 -4.21
CA GLN A 36 6.79 -8.97 -2.93
C GLN A 36 5.37 -8.45 -2.71
N PRO A 37 4.39 -9.30 -2.38
CA PRO A 37 3.06 -8.83 -2.02
C PRO A 37 3.16 -7.96 -0.76
N PHE A 38 2.54 -6.79 -0.81
CA PHE A 38 2.42 -5.94 0.36
C PHE A 38 1.19 -6.36 1.16
N SER A 39 1.39 -6.77 2.42
CA SER A 39 0.31 -7.22 3.30
C SER A 39 -0.63 -6.10 3.77
N GLY A 40 -0.37 -4.86 3.36
CA GLY A 40 -1.12 -3.70 3.79
C GLY A 40 -0.65 -3.14 5.14
N PRO A 41 -1.17 -1.95 5.52
CA PRO A 41 -0.91 -1.38 6.82
C PRO A 41 -1.63 -2.18 7.93
N PHE A 42 -1.01 -2.27 9.10
CA PHE A 42 -1.61 -2.91 10.29
C PHE A 42 -2.18 -1.87 11.24
N LEU A 43 -3.44 -2.08 11.67
CA LEU A 43 -4.04 -1.29 12.75
C LEU A 43 -3.67 -1.88 14.12
N TYR A 44 -2.80 -1.21 14.86
CA TYR A 44 -2.41 -1.62 16.21
C TYR A 44 -3.24 -0.93 17.30
N TYR A 45 -3.70 -1.69 18.29
CA TYR A 45 -4.35 -1.17 19.49
C TYR A 45 -4.00 -2.01 20.74
N PRO A 46 -3.87 -1.38 21.93
CA PRO A 46 -3.60 -2.10 23.17
C PRO A 46 -4.87 -2.76 23.73
N GLY A 47 -4.76 -3.97 24.28
CA GLY A 47 -5.83 -4.64 25.04
C GLY A 47 -6.64 -5.69 24.27
N ARG A 48 -6.03 -6.84 23.95
CA ARG A 48 -6.68 -7.93 23.19
C ARG A 48 -7.91 -8.56 23.84
N ARG A 49 -8.11 -8.40 25.17
CA ARG A 49 -9.15 -9.12 25.93
C ARG A 49 -10.41 -8.32 26.25
N ARG A 50 -10.34 -6.99 26.29
CA ARG A 50 -11.50 -6.09 26.52
C ARG A 50 -11.30 -4.79 25.73
N LEU A 51 -11.67 -4.79 24.45
CA LEU A 51 -11.76 -3.54 23.69
C LEU A 51 -12.97 -2.74 24.18
N PRO A 52 -12.79 -1.47 24.60
CA PRO A 52 -13.90 -0.56 24.83
C PRO A 52 -14.78 -0.45 23.59
N ALA A 53 -16.08 -0.25 23.78
CA ALA A 53 -17.05 -0.23 22.68
C ALA A 53 -16.71 0.77 21.54
N PRO A 54 -16.24 2.00 21.81
CA PRO A 54 -15.87 2.94 20.75
C PRO A 54 -14.69 2.46 19.90
N SER A 55 -13.66 1.88 20.54
CA SER A 55 -12.49 1.35 19.83
C SER A 55 -12.86 0.14 18.97
N ARG A 56 -13.79 -0.71 19.44
CA ARG A 56 -14.30 -1.84 18.66
C ARG A 56 -15.06 -1.36 17.43
N ALA A 57 -15.96 -0.39 17.60
CA ALA A 57 -16.71 0.19 16.50
C ALA A 57 -15.78 0.79 15.43
N PHE A 58 -14.70 1.45 15.85
CA PHE A 58 -13.70 1.97 14.91
C PHE A 58 -12.94 0.85 14.17
N VAL A 59 -12.51 -0.20 14.87
CA VAL A 59 -11.85 -1.36 14.24
C VAL A 59 -12.76 -2.03 13.23
N ASP A 60 -14.03 -2.25 13.58
CA ASP A 60 -15.02 -2.89 12.70
C ASP A 60 -15.31 -2.02 11.47
N PHE A 61 -15.40 -0.69 11.65
CA PHE A 61 -15.53 0.27 10.56
C PHE A 61 -14.35 0.21 9.58
N VAL A 62 -13.11 0.25 10.08
CA VAL A 62 -11.91 0.17 9.24
C VAL A 62 -11.87 -1.17 8.49
N LYS A 63 -12.18 -2.29 9.15
CA LYS A 63 -12.21 -3.61 8.51
C LYS A 63 -13.24 -3.71 7.37
N ALA A 64 -14.39 -3.06 7.50
CA ALA A 64 -15.40 -3.04 6.45
C ALA A 64 -14.98 -2.25 5.20
N GLN A 65 -13.94 -1.40 5.30
CA GLN A 65 -13.43 -0.58 4.20
C GLN A 65 -12.23 -1.19 3.47
N VAL A 66 -11.58 -2.22 4.03
CA VAL A 66 -10.46 -2.90 3.37
C VAL A 66 -11.03 -3.93 2.38
N PRO A 67 -10.81 -3.77 1.06
CA PRO A 67 -11.15 -4.81 0.09
C PRO A 67 -10.33 -6.07 0.41
N GLY A 68 -10.99 -7.23 0.47
CA GLY A 68 -10.33 -8.52 0.68
C GLY A 68 -9.60 -9.03 -0.56
#